data_AF-A0A660UMF9-F1
#
_entry.id   AF-A0A660UMF9-F1
#
_cell.length_a   1.000
_cell.length_b   1.000
_cell.length_c   1.000
_cell.angle_alpha   90.00
_cell.angle_beta   90.00
_cell.angle_gamma   90.00
#
_symmetry.space_group_name_H-M   'P 1'
#
loop_
_entity.id
_entity.type
_entity.pdbx_description
1 polymer ?
#
loop_
_entity_poly.entity_id
_entity_poly.type
_entity_poly.pdbx_seq_one_letter_code
_entity_poly.pdbx_strand_id
1 'polypeptide(L)' 'DRYDRKKSIEMTKIYLRHYGSEKRLGHKPTLQDLARIHNGGPNGYKNPKTLKYWRKIEQALKEIK' A
#
# COMPACT_ATOMS: atom_id res chain seq x y z
N ASP A 1 -13.13 -14.05 3.68
CA ASP A 1 -12.10 -13.01 3.67
C ASP A 1 -12.62 -11.73 4.31
N ARG A 2 -13.43 -10.90 3.64
CA ARG A 2 -13.80 -9.54 4.14
C ARG A 2 -14.31 -9.40 5.58
N TYR A 3 -14.86 -10.46 6.16
CA TYR A 3 -15.38 -10.48 7.54
C TYR A 3 -14.41 -11.13 8.54
N ASP A 4 -13.35 -11.78 8.06
CA ASP A 4 -12.29 -12.39 8.85
C ASP A 4 -11.04 -11.51 8.74
N ARG A 5 -10.78 -10.79 9.84
CA ARG A 5 -9.65 -9.87 9.93
C ARG A 5 -8.31 -10.55 9.60
N LYS A 6 -8.09 -11.79 10.03
CA LYS A 6 -6.81 -12.49 9.79
C LYS A 6 -6.64 -12.76 8.29
N LYS A 7 -7.68 -13.28 7.64
CA LYS A 7 -7.68 -13.53 6.19
C LYS A 7 -7.52 -12.25 5.38
N SER A 8 -8.19 -11.16 5.76
CA SER A 8 -8.03 -9.88 5.05
C SER A 8 -6.63 -9.29 5.16
N ILE A 9 -5.98 -9.42 6.31
CA ILE A 9 -4.58 -9.02 6.48
C ILE A 9 -3.66 -9.88 5.62
N GLU A 10 -3.88 -11.20 5.59
CA GLU A 10 -3.10 -12.13 4.77
C GLU A 10 -3.23 -11.81 3.27
N MET A 11 -4.45 -11.63 2.78
CA MET A 11 -4.70 -11.27 1.39
C MET A 11 -4.08 -9.91 1.03
N THR A 12 -4.14 -8.93 1.93
CA THR A 12 -3.48 -7.63 1.73
C THR A 12 -1.96 -7.79 1.62
N LYS A 13 -1.33 -8.63 2.45
CA LYS A 13 0.12 -8.90 2.38
C LYS A 13 0.50 -9.58 1.07
N ILE A 14 -0.28 -10.56 0.61
CA ILE A 14 -0.05 -11.24 -0.68
C ILE A 14 -0.15 -10.22 -1.82
N TYR A 15 -1.21 -9.41 -1.82
CA TYR A 15 -1.45 -8.38 -2.82
C TYR A 15 -0.28 -7.38 -2.89
N LEU A 16 0.14 -6.83 -1.74
CA LEU A 16 1.22 -5.86 -1.67
C LEU A 16 2.58 -6.47 -2.01
N ARG A 17 2.85 -7.73 -1.66
CA ARG A 17 4.08 -8.43 -2.06
C ARG A 17 4.16 -8.60 -3.58
N HIS A 18 3.03 -8.92 -4.22
CA HIS A 18 2.99 -9.11 -5.66
C HIS A 18 3.13 -7.78 -6.42
N TYR A 19 2.30 -6.79 -6.07
CA TYR A 19 2.21 -5.52 -6.79
C TYR A 19 3.20 -4.45 -6.33
N GLY A 20 3.74 -4.57 -5.12
CA GLY A 20 4.79 -3.70 -4.59
C GLY A 20 6.14 -4.41 -4.56
N SER A 21 6.48 -5.16 -5.61
CA SER A 21 7.79 -5.81 -5.74
C SER A 21 8.78 -4.95 -6.52
N GLU A 22 10.08 -5.06 -6.20
CA GLU A 22 11.16 -4.36 -6.93
C GLU A 22 11.09 -4.59 -8.44
N LYS A 23 10.87 -5.85 -8.85
CA LYS A 23 10.71 -6.22 -10.27
C LYS A 23 9.60 -5.44 -10.96
N ARG A 24 8.51 -5.11 -10.27
CA ARG A 24 7.36 -4.41 -10.86
C ARG A 24 7.51 -2.89 -10.81
N LEU A 25 8.10 -2.37 -9.74
CA LEU A 25 8.27 -0.92 -9.54
C LEU A 25 9.53 -0.37 -10.23
N GLY A 26 10.55 -1.20 -10.45
CA GLY A 26 11.85 -0.77 -10.94
C GLY A 26 12.74 -0.13 -9.88
N HIS A 27 12.31 -0.15 -8.61
CA HIS A 27 13.04 0.38 -7.46
C HIS A 27 12.59 -0.34 -6.18
N LYS A 28 13.36 -0.14 -5.10
CA LYS A 28 13.00 -0.63 -3.76
C LYS A 28 11.64 -0.06 -3.33
N PRO A 29 10.64 -0.91 -3.00
CA PRO A 29 9.33 -0.47 -2.57
C PRO A 29 9.39 0.36 -1.31
N THR A 30 8.71 1.52 -1.31
CA THR A 30 8.56 2.37 -0.13
C THR A 30 7.19 2.15 0.52
N LEU A 31 7.02 2.59 1.77
CA LEU A 31 5.70 2.60 2.42
C LEU A 31 4.68 3.43 1.63
N GLN A 32 5.13 4.49 0.96
CA GLN A 32 4.29 5.31 0.10
C GLN A 32 3.77 4.53 -1.11
N ASP A 33 4.63 3.74 -1.78
CA ASP A 33 4.21 2.92 -2.91
C ASP A 33 3.16 1.91 -2.49
N LEU A 34 3.43 1.19 -1.38
CA LEU A 34 2.54 0.17 -0.86
C LEU A 34 1.18 0.76 -0.43
N ALA A 35 1.18 1.90 0.26
CA ALA A 35 -0.02 2.62 0.64
C ALA A 35 -0.85 3.03 -0.59
N ARG A 36 -0.19 3.57 -1.61
CA ARG A 36 -0.85 4.03 -2.85
C ARG A 36 -1.34 2.87 -3.69
N ILE A 37 -0.64 1.73 -3.70
CA ILE A 37 -1.07 0.48 -4.34
C ILE A 37 -2.30 -0.09 -3.63
N HIS A 38 -2.33 -0.10 -2.30
CA HIS A 38 -3.49 -0.54 -1.54
C HIS A 38 -4.74 0.30 -1.86
N ASN A 39 -4.57 1.62 -2.00
CA ASN A 39 -5.68 2.54 -2.26
C ASN A 39 -6.12 2.61 -3.73
N GLY A 40 -5.17 2.60 -4.67
CA GLY A 40 -5.42 2.86 -6.09
C GLY A 40 -5.24 1.66 -7.01
N GLY A 41 -5.08 0.46 -6.45
CA GLY A 41 -4.83 -0.76 -7.20
C GLY A 41 -3.37 -0.90 -7.68
N PRO A 42 -3.07 -1.84 -8.61
CA PRO A 42 -1.71 -2.23 -8.96
C PRO A 42 -0.79 -1.11 -9.48
N ASN A 43 -1.39 -0.04 -10.02
CA ASN A 43 -0.70 1.14 -10.55
C ASN A 43 -1.00 2.40 -9.71
N GLY A 44 -1.51 2.24 -8.49
CA GLY A 44 -1.90 3.34 -7.63
C GLY A 44 -0.76 4.30 -7.28
N TYR A 45 0.49 3.83 -7.26
CA TYR A 45 1.71 4.64 -7.09
C TYR A 45 1.96 5.63 -8.25
N LYS A 46 1.34 5.43 -9.42
CA LYS A 46 1.38 6.39 -10.54
C LYS A 46 0.24 7.40 -10.50
N ASN A 47 -0.85 7.09 -9.79
CA ASN A 47 -2.03 7.93 -9.76
C ASN A 47 -1.85 9.06 -8.72
N PRO A 48 -1.90 10.35 -9.10
CA PRO A 48 -1.78 11.45 -8.15
C PRO A 48 -2.92 11.51 -7.13
N LYS A 49 -4.11 10.96 -7.43
CA LYS A 49 -5.26 10.94 -6.50
C LYS A 49 -4.97 10.13 -5.23
N THR A 50 -4.06 9.15 -5.28
CA THR A 50 -3.70 8.32 -4.11
C THR A 50 -2.77 9.04 -3.13
N LEU A 51 -2.20 10.19 -3.49
CA LEU A 51 -1.37 11.00 -2.59
C LEU A 51 -2.15 11.50 -1.37
N LYS A 52 -3.45 11.79 -1.52
CA LYS A 52 -4.32 12.17 -0.39
C LYS A 52 -4.41 11.03 0.64
N TYR A 53 -4.43 9.78 0.20
CA TYR A 53 -4.44 8.63 1.09
C TYR A 53 -3.09 8.45 1.79
N TRP A 54 -1.97 8.57 1.04
CA TRP A 54 -0.63 8.52 1.63
C TRP A 54 -0.44 9.54 2.76
N ARG A 55 -0.87 10.79 2.59
CA ARG A 55 -0.76 11.82 3.64
C ARG A 55 -1.42 11.42 4.96
N LYS A 56 -2.53 10.68 4.92
CA LYS A 56 -3.18 10.15 6.13
C LYS A 56 -2.32 9.11 6.83
N ILE A 57 -1.68 8.22 6.07
CA ILE A 57 -0.79 7.19 6.61
C ILE A 57 0.49 7.83 7.16
N GLU A 58 1.07 8.78 6.43
CA GLU A 58 2.25 9.51 6.90
C GLU A 58 1.99 10.21 8.25
N GLN A 59 0.80 10.79 8.42
CA GLN A 59 0.39 11.38 9.70
C GLN A 59 0.28 10.32 10.80
N ALA A 60 -0.40 9.21 10.55
CA ALA A 60 -0.52 8.11 11.53
C ALA A 60 0.86 7.53 11.91
N LEU A 61 1.81 7.43 10.97
CA LEU A 61 3.17 6.96 11.24
C LEU A 61 3.95 7.93 12.15
N LYS A 62 3.67 9.24 12.10
CA LYS A 62 4.28 10.22 13.00
C LYS A 62 3.71 10.12 14.42
N GLU A 63 2.44 9.77 14.54
CA GLU A 63 1.72 9.64 15.83
C GLU A 63 2.03 8.34 16.57
N ILE A 64 2.66 7.36 15.91
CA ILE A 64 3.09 6.09 16.52
C ILE A 64 4.45 6.24 17.24
N LYS A 65 5.11 7.40 17.15
CA LYS A 65 6.33 7.72 17.91
C LYS A 65 6.01 8.13 19.34
#